data_AF-A0A2N3FZK8-F1
#
_entry.id   AF-A0A2N3FZK8-F1
#
_cell.length_a   1.000
_cell.length_b   1.000
_cell.length_c   1.000
_cell.angle_alpha   90.00
_cell.angle_beta   90.00
_cell.angle_gamma   90.00
#
_symmetry.space_group_name_H-M   'P 1'
#
loop_
_entity.id
_entity.type
_entity.pdbx_description
1 polymer ?
#
loop_
_entity_poly.entity_id
_entity_poly.type
_entity_poly.pdbx_seq_one_letter_code
_entity_poly.pdbx_strand_id
1 'polypeptide(L)'
;MTASPLYRAWVATALMAALFAMLFIPSLFLLRVFANPTEGFADLAYVVVALFAYAITVVVLIPATAHTLGRYIDRRTSTWPDLKAAMLFAGVAAMIGSLVAVPLTLDSGMGPLPFINYMLVPGLAAFGTRMLLPVALRVTAVRVSAIVIATAAAGVLAVLAIWNLTQNVA
;
A
#
# COMPACT_ATOMS: atom_id res chain seq x y z
N MET A 1 25.54 1.23 16.33
CA MET A 1 25.38 2.44 15.48
C MET A 1 23.89 2.73 15.36
N THR A 2 23.41 3.86 15.87
CA THR A 2 22.01 4.28 15.71
C THR A 2 21.80 4.75 14.28
N ALA A 3 20.90 4.11 13.54
CA ALA A 3 20.60 4.49 12.16
C ALA A 3 20.07 5.93 12.10
N SER A 4 20.49 6.69 11.08
CA SER A 4 20.02 8.07 10.92
C SER A 4 18.49 8.12 10.71
N PRO A 5 17.81 9.21 11.15
CA PRO A 5 16.35 9.34 10.97
C PRO A 5 15.91 9.22 9.51
N LEU A 6 16.73 9.72 8.58
CA LEU A 6 16.51 9.62 7.13
C LEU A 6 16.61 8.18 6.64
N TYR A 7 17.63 7.44 7.10
CA TYR A 7 17.80 6.04 6.73
C TYR A 7 16.63 5.18 7.19
N ARG A 8 16.16 5.40 8.42
CA ARG A 8 15.02 4.67 8.99
C ARG A 8 13.72 4.94 8.21
N ALA A 9 13.51 6.18 7.73
CA ALA A 9 12.36 6.52 6.90
C ALA A 9 12.40 5.84 5.52
N TRP A 10 13.57 5.72 4.90
CA TRP A 10 13.74 4.98 3.64
C TRP A 10 13.41 3.49 3.79
N VAL A 11 13.89 2.85 4.87
CA VAL A 11 13.59 1.43 5.14
C VAL A 11 12.09 1.25 5.41
N ALA A 12 11.47 2.15 6.18
CA ALA A 12 10.03 2.12 6.43
C ALA A 12 9.21 2.28 5.13
N THR A 13 9.64 3.16 4.22
CA THR A 13 9.01 3.36 2.91
C THR A 13 9.05 2.07 2.08
N ALA A 14 10.20 1.42 1.99
CA ALA A 14 10.36 0.17 1.25
C ALA A 14 9.51 -0.97 1.85
N LEU A 15 9.47 -1.10 3.19
CA LEU A 15 8.62 -2.06 3.88
C LEU A 15 7.14 -1.79 3.63
N MET A 16 6.71 -0.54 3.73
CA MET A 16 5.32 -0.16 3.54
C MET A 16 4.87 -0.40 2.10
N ALA A 17 5.71 -0.07 1.12
CA ALA A 17 5.46 -0.36 -0.28
C ALA A 17 5.34 -1.88 -0.53
N ALA A 18 6.24 -2.68 0.04
CA ALA A 18 6.21 -4.13 -0.11
C ALA A 18 4.96 -4.76 0.50
N LEU A 19 4.61 -4.39 1.74
CA LEU A 19 3.43 -4.89 2.42
C LEU A 19 2.15 -4.41 1.75
N PHE A 20 2.10 -3.14 1.36
CA PHE A 20 0.98 -2.59 0.60
C PHE A 20 0.79 -3.38 -0.69
N ALA A 21 1.84 -3.62 -1.46
CA ALA A 21 1.78 -4.39 -2.69
C ALA A 21 1.28 -5.84 -2.47
N MET A 22 1.84 -6.52 -1.47
CA MET A 22 1.48 -7.90 -1.13
C MET A 22 0.02 -8.04 -0.69
N LEU A 23 -0.57 -7.00 -0.11
CA LEU A 23 -1.96 -6.98 0.30
C LEU A 23 -2.89 -6.47 -0.81
N PHE A 24 -2.47 -5.42 -1.53
CA PHE A 24 -3.23 -4.75 -2.55
C PHE A 24 -3.43 -5.64 -3.78
N ILE A 25 -2.36 -6.25 -4.31
CA ILE A 25 -2.46 -7.05 -5.53
C ILE A 25 -3.47 -8.20 -5.36
N PRO A 26 -3.36 -9.10 -4.35
CA PRO A 26 -4.34 -10.17 -4.13
C PRO A 26 -5.76 -9.65 -3.85
N SER A 27 -5.88 -8.51 -3.16
CA SER A 27 -7.19 -7.93 -2.86
C SER A 27 -7.96 -7.51 -4.11
N LEU A 28 -7.27 -7.07 -5.18
CA LEU A 28 -7.90 -6.77 -6.46
C LEU A 28 -8.52 -8.03 -7.10
N PHE A 29 -7.85 -9.19 -6.96
CA PHE A 29 -8.42 -10.47 -7.43
C PHE A 29 -9.64 -10.88 -6.61
N LEU A 30 -9.59 -10.72 -5.28
CA LEU A 30 -10.71 -11.04 -4.39
C LEU A 30 -11.93 -10.17 -4.68
N LEU A 31 -11.75 -8.85 -4.86
CA LEU A 31 -12.85 -7.94 -5.19
C LEU A 31 -13.59 -8.39 -6.45
N ARG A 32 -12.89 -8.89 -7.47
CA ARG A 32 -13.51 -9.39 -8.69
C ARG A 32 -14.29 -10.69 -8.48
N VAL A 33 -13.76 -11.63 -7.70
CA VAL A 33 -14.48 -12.88 -7.35
C VAL A 33 -15.81 -12.56 -6.67
N PHE A 34 -15.88 -11.51 -5.86
CA PHE A 34 -17.10 -11.12 -5.15
C PHE A 34 -18.01 -10.16 -5.93
N ALA A 35 -17.48 -9.37 -6.87
CA ALA A 35 -18.26 -8.37 -7.59
C ALA A 35 -18.96 -8.93 -8.85
N ASN A 36 -18.30 -9.76 -9.65
CA ASN A 36 -18.90 -10.40 -10.84
C ASN A 36 -18.04 -11.59 -11.31
N PRO A 37 -18.43 -12.85 -11.03
CA PRO A 37 -17.65 -14.03 -11.40
C PRO A 37 -17.65 -14.34 -12.92
N THR A 38 -18.51 -13.68 -13.70
CA THR A 38 -18.74 -13.97 -15.12
C THR A 38 -18.01 -13.04 -16.09
N GLU A 39 -17.53 -11.87 -15.65
CA GLU A 39 -16.80 -10.93 -16.52
C GLU A 39 -15.30 -11.23 -16.49
N GLY A 40 -14.67 -11.36 -17.67
CA GLY A 40 -13.23 -11.59 -17.85
C GLY A 40 -12.35 -10.50 -17.22
N PHE A 41 -11.01 -10.68 -17.19
CA PHE A 41 -10.04 -9.80 -16.50
C PHE A 41 -9.95 -8.36 -17.09
N ALA A 42 -10.93 -7.95 -17.88
CA ALA A 42 -10.72 -7.11 -19.04
C ALA A 42 -11.43 -5.76 -19.00
N ASP A 43 -11.86 -5.27 -17.83
CA ASP A 43 -12.16 -3.83 -17.76
C ASP A 43 -10.85 -3.05 -17.61
N LEU A 44 -10.29 -2.65 -18.76
CA LEU A 44 -9.08 -1.84 -18.88
C LEU A 44 -9.12 -0.64 -17.94
N ALA A 45 -10.29 -0.02 -17.78
CA ALA A 45 -10.47 1.13 -16.91
C ALA A 45 -10.12 0.79 -15.45
N TYR A 46 -10.54 -0.38 -14.97
CA TYR A 46 -10.25 -0.82 -13.61
C TYR A 46 -8.75 -1.08 -13.38
N VAL A 47 -8.08 -1.74 -14.33
CA VAL A 47 -6.64 -2.03 -14.24
C VAL A 47 -5.82 -0.74 -14.29
N VAL A 48 -6.19 0.20 -15.17
CA VAL A 48 -5.51 1.49 -15.30
C VAL A 48 -5.72 2.33 -14.03
N VAL A 49 -6.94 2.40 -13.49
CA VAL A 49 -7.22 3.11 -12.23
C VAL A 49 -6.45 2.48 -11.07
N ALA A 50 -6.42 1.15 -10.97
CA ALA A 50 -5.66 0.45 -9.94
C ALA A 50 -4.14 0.70 -10.08
N LEU A 51 -3.61 0.76 -11.31
CA LEU A 51 -2.21 1.12 -11.57
C LEU A 51 -1.91 2.54 -11.10
N PHE A 52 -2.73 3.52 -11.48
CA PHE A 52 -2.55 4.90 -11.08
C PHE A 52 -2.67 5.06 -9.56
N ALA A 53 -3.66 4.43 -8.94
CA ALA A 53 -3.84 4.44 -7.48
C ALA A 53 -2.61 3.82 -6.79
N TYR A 54 -2.10 2.70 -7.29
CA TYR A 54 -0.89 2.08 -6.77
C TYR A 54 0.34 2.98 -6.93
N ALA A 55 0.56 3.53 -8.13
CA ALA A 55 1.71 4.38 -8.42
C ALA A 55 1.70 5.65 -7.56
N ILE A 56 0.58 6.35 -7.45
CA ILE A 56 0.43 7.52 -6.59
C ILE A 56 0.66 7.12 -5.12
N THR A 57 0.12 5.98 -4.69
CA THR A 57 0.28 5.53 -3.30
C THR A 57 1.73 5.22 -2.98
N VAL A 58 2.43 4.47 -3.82
CA VAL A 58 3.80 4.00 -3.57
C VAL A 58 4.84 5.10 -3.82
N VAL A 59 4.65 5.95 -4.82
CA VAL A 59 5.64 6.97 -5.21
C VAL A 59 5.44 8.28 -4.44
N VAL A 60 4.20 8.62 -4.08
CA VAL A 60 3.87 9.92 -3.47
C VAL A 60 3.40 9.75 -2.04
N LEU A 61 2.30 9.03 -1.81
CA LEU A 61 1.65 9.02 -0.49
C LEU A 61 2.50 8.33 0.57
N ILE A 62 3.03 7.14 0.31
CA ILE A 62 3.86 6.38 1.27
C ILE A 62 5.14 7.17 1.62
N PRO A 63 5.93 7.68 0.66
CA PRO A 63 7.09 8.51 0.98
C PRO A 63 6.71 9.78 1.72
N ALA A 64 5.70 10.54 1.24
CA ALA A 64 5.29 11.78 1.89
C ALA A 64 4.85 11.54 3.33
N THR A 65 4.02 10.51 3.58
CA THR A 65 3.54 10.18 4.92
C THR A 65 4.65 9.64 5.80
N ALA A 66 5.50 8.71 5.33
CA ALA A 66 6.63 8.21 6.10
C ALA A 66 7.60 9.34 6.51
N HIS A 67 7.86 10.28 5.60
CA HIS A 67 8.76 11.41 5.83
C HIS A 67 8.12 12.60 6.55
N THR A 68 6.81 12.69 6.71
CA THR A 68 6.17 13.81 7.43
C THR A 68 5.42 13.30 8.65
N LEU A 69 4.23 12.75 8.42
CA LEU A 69 3.28 12.32 9.43
C LEU A 69 3.82 11.15 10.27
N GLY A 70 4.52 10.21 9.65
CA GLY A 70 5.17 9.09 10.33
C GLY A 70 6.21 9.55 11.34
N ARG A 71 7.05 10.53 10.99
CA ARG A 71 8.00 11.14 11.94
C ARG A 71 7.29 11.89 13.07
N TYR A 72 6.19 12.57 12.76
CA TYR A 72 5.39 13.28 13.77
C TYR A 72 4.75 12.30 14.77
N ILE A 73 4.10 11.25 14.28
CA ILE A 73 3.46 10.23 15.12
C ILE A 73 4.52 9.48 15.92
N ASP A 74 5.68 9.18 15.34
CA ASP A 74 6.82 8.57 16.04
C ASP A 74 7.25 9.36 17.27
N ARG A 75 7.36 10.69 17.13
CA ARG A 75 7.75 11.56 18.25
C ARG A 75 6.70 11.57 19.37
N ARG A 76 5.41 11.49 19.03
CA ARG A 76 4.32 11.46 20.02
C ARG A 76 4.10 10.10 20.67
N THR A 77 4.50 9.02 20.00
CA THR A 77 4.29 7.64 20.45
C THR A 77 5.57 6.97 20.96
N SER A 78 6.65 7.72 21.16
CA SER A 78 7.95 7.17 21.54
C SER A 78 7.97 6.48 22.90
N THR A 79 7.04 6.86 23.80
CA THR A 79 6.88 6.26 25.14
C THR A 79 5.73 5.26 25.22
N TRP A 80 5.02 5.03 24.11
CA TRP A 80 3.86 4.16 24.08
C TRP A 80 4.29 2.70 23.89
N PRO A 81 3.47 1.73 24.34
CA PRO A 81 3.65 0.33 23.94
C PRO A 81 3.60 0.18 22.41
N ASP A 82 4.49 -0.63 21.85
CA ASP A 82 4.66 -0.81 20.40
C ASP A 82 3.34 -1.15 19.70
N LEU A 83 2.52 -2.02 20.31
CA LEU A 83 1.22 -2.39 19.77
C LEU A 83 0.27 -1.19 19.65
N LYS A 84 0.18 -0.34 20.68
CA LYS A 84 -0.68 0.86 20.65
C LYS A 84 -0.20 1.86 19.61
N ALA A 85 1.11 2.05 19.51
CA ALA A 85 1.68 2.92 18.50
C ALA A 85 1.41 2.38 17.08
N ALA A 86 1.53 1.07 16.86
CA ALA A 86 1.23 0.45 15.56
C ALA A 86 -0.25 0.54 15.18
N MET A 87 -1.17 0.40 16.15
CA MET A 87 -2.59 0.62 15.90
C MET A 87 -2.89 2.06 15.49
N LEU A 88 -2.21 3.06 16.09
CA LEU A 88 -2.37 4.45 15.68
C LEU A 88 -1.88 4.68 14.23
N PHE A 89 -0.72 4.12 13.88
CA PHE A 89 -0.21 4.17 12.50
C PHE A 89 -1.17 3.49 11.52
N ALA A 90 -1.72 2.33 11.90
CA ALA A 90 -2.72 1.62 11.11
C ALA A 90 -3.97 2.47 10.90
N GLY A 91 -4.50 3.09 11.96
CA GLY A 91 -5.68 3.94 11.89
C GLY A 91 -5.46 5.19 11.01
N VAL A 92 -4.29 5.83 11.13
CA VAL A 92 -3.96 6.99 10.29
C VAL A 92 -3.81 6.58 8.82
N ALA A 93 -3.10 5.49 8.53
CA ALA A 93 -2.96 5.00 7.16
C ALA A 93 -4.31 4.57 6.56
N ALA A 94 -5.15 3.92 7.36
CA ALA A 94 -6.51 3.54 6.97
C ALA A 94 -7.37 4.77 6.66
N MET A 95 -7.30 5.83 7.48
CA MET A 95 -8.01 7.09 7.25
C MET A 95 -7.57 7.75 5.94
N ILE A 96 -6.25 7.80 5.66
CA ILE A 96 -5.73 8.33 4.39
C ILE A 96 -6.23 7.48 3.22
N GLY A 97 -6.19 6.15 3.36
CA GLY A 97 -6.72 5.21 2.36
C GLY A 97 -8.19 5.42 2.07
N SER A 98 -9.02 5.62 3.12
CA SER A 98 -10.44 5.93 2.98
C SER A 98 -10.67 7.24 2.24
N LEU A 99 -9.90 8.30 2.50
CA LEU A 99 -10.03 9.58 1.79
C LEU A 99 -9.77 9.44 0.29
N VAL A 100 -8.82 8.59 -0.10
CA VAL A 100 -8.55 8.26 -1.52
C VAL A 100 -9.67 7.40 -2.11
N ALA A 101 -10.28 6.53 -1.30
CA ALA A 101 -11.37 5.66 -1.71
C ALA A 101 -12.69 6.40 -1.96
N VAL A 102 -12.97 7.49 -1.24
CA VAL A 102 -14.24 8.24 -1.32
C VAL A 102 -14.60 8.66 -2.76
N PRO A 103 -13.76 9.40 -3.51
CA PRO A 103 -14.09 9.76 -4.88
C PRO A 103 -14.23 8.53 -5.79
N LEU A 104 -13.45 7.47 -5.53
CA LEU A 104 -13.50 6.22 -6.29
C LEU A 104 -14.75 5.38 -6.02
N THR A 105 -15.48 5.63 -4.93
CA THR A 105 -16.63 4.82 -4.48
C THR A 105 -17.95 5.56 -4.60
N LEU A 106 -17.96 6.90 -4.47
CA LEU A 106 -19.15 7.73 -4.66
C LEU A 106 -19.56 7.89 -6.12
N ASP A 107 -18.61 7.96 -7.06
CA ASP A 107 -18.92 8.18 -8.49
C ASP A 107 -19.28 6.90 -9.26
N SER A 108 -18.94 5.73 -8.73
CA SER A 108 -18.80 4.51 -9.55
C SER A 108 -19.77 3.39 -9.20
N GLY A 109 -20.62 3.55 -8.19
CA GLY A 109 -21.58 2.52 -7.75
C GLY A 109 -20.91 1.23 -7.24
N MET A 110 -19.60 1.23 -6.99
CA MET A 110 -18.77 0.05 -6.74
C MET A 110 -19.02 -0.69 -5.40
N GLY A 111 -20.07 -0.34 -4.65
CA GLY A 111 -20.40 -0.98 -3.38
C GLY A 111 -19.35 -0.75 -2.26
N PRO A 112 -19.57 -1.30 -1.06
CA PRO A 112 -18.73 -1.03 0.10
C PRO A 112 -17.39 -1.79 0.09
N LEU A 113 -17.24 -2.83 -0.73
CA LEU A 113 -16.06 -3.72 -0.69
C LEU A 113 -14.77 -3.00 -1.11
N PRO A 114 -14.71 -2.22 -2.20
CA PRO A 114 -13.52 -1.44 -2.53
C PRO A 114 -13.19 -0.40 -1.46
N PHE A 115 -14.19 0.24 -0.85
CA PHE A 115 -13.96 1.17 0.26
C PHE A 115 -13.24 0.49 1.43
N ILE A 116 -13.75 -0.67 1.85
CA ILE A 116 -13.14 -1.49 2.92
C ILE A 116 -11.70 -1.88 2.54
N ASN A 117 -11.48 -2.26 1.28
CA ASN A 117 -10.16 -2.65 0.80
C ASN A 117 -9.14 -1.50 0.86
N TYR A 118 -9.51 -0.34 0.32
CA TYR A 118 -8.68 0.86 0.35
C TYR A 118 -8.49 1.42 1.77
N MET A 119 -9.34 1.07 2.72
CA MET A 119 -9.13 1.38 4.15
C MET A 119 -8.19 0.37 4.83
N LEU A 120 -8.46 -0.94 4.69
CA LEU A 120 -7.75 -1.99 5.41
C LEU A 120 -6.32 -2.18 4.91
N VAL A 121 -6.09 -2.17 3.60
CA VAL A 121 -4.79 -2.49 3.02
C VAL A 121 -3.70 -1.51 3.47
N PRO A 122 -3.88 -0.17 3.37
CA PRO A 122 -2.92 0.79 3.92
C PRO A 122 -2.74 0.65 5.44
N GLY A 123 -3.82 0.39 6.19
CA GLY A 123 -3.77 0.24 7.64
C GLY A 123 -2.92 -0.95 8.07
N LEU A 124 -3.14 -2.12 7.46
CA LEU A 124 -2.36 -3.34 7.70
C LEU A 124 -0.91 -3.18 7.23
N ALA A 125 -0.67 -2.52 6.09
CA ALA A 125 0.67 -2.23 5.62
C ALA A 125 1.44 -1.33 6.60
N ALA A 126 0.81 -0.28 7.14
CA ALA A 126 1.42 0.60 8.13
C ALA A 126 1.68 -0.11 9.46
N PHE A 127 0.73 -0.95 9.91
CA PHE A 127 0.90 -1.80 11.09
C PHE A 127 2.12 -2.73 10.95
N GLY A 128 2.16 -3.51 9.86
CA GLY A 128 3.24 -4.44 9.57
C GLY A 128 4.58 -3.72 9.41
N THR A 129 4.59 -2.55 8.77
CA THR A 129 5.80 -1.73 8.63
C THR A 129 6.37 -1.36 9.98
N ARG A 130 5.54 -0.90 10.92
CA ARG A 130 6.02 -0.52 12.25
C ARG A 130 6.54 -1.73 13.03
N MET A 131 5.85 -2.86 12.94
CA MET A 131 6.25 -4.11 13.61
C MET A 131 7.55 -4.70 13.04
N LEU A 132 7.76 -4.59 11.73
CA LEU A 132 8.94 -5.14 11.06
C LEU A 132 10.12 -4.17 11.02
N LEU A 133 9.90 -2.87 11.24
CA LEU A 133 10.96 -1.85 11.17
C LEU A 133 12.16 -2.15 12.10
N PRO A 134 11.99 -2.55 13.38
CA PRO A 134 13.11 -2.91 14.24
C PRO A 134 13.92 -4.09 13.68
N VAL A 135 13.25 -5.07 13.07
CA VAL A 135 13.87 -6.25 12.48
C VAL A 135 14.61 -5.88 11.18
N ALA A 136 13.99 -5.10 10.31
CA ALA A 136 14.57 -4.67 9.03
C ALA A 136 15.79 -3.76 9.19
N LEU A 137 15.86 -3.00 10.29
CA LEU A 137 17.04 -2.21 10.64
C LEU A 137 18.20 -3.08 11.14
N ARG A 138 17.91 -4.25 11.72
CA ARG A 138 18.93 -5.21 12.23
C ARG A 138 19.36 -6.22 11.17
N VAL A 139 18.44 -6.62 10.29
CA VAL A 139 18.62 -7.72 9.33
C VAL A 139 18.55 -7.21 7.90
N THR A 140 19.71 -7.18 7.24
CA THR A 140 19.82 -6.72 5.84
C THR A 140 18.94 -7.53 4.88
N ALA A 141 18.78 -8.83 5.12
CA ALA A 141 17.95 -9.70 4.28
C ALA A 141 16.48 -9.25 4.21
N VAL A 142 15.90 -8.79 5.33
CA VAL A 142 14.51 -8.29 5.40
C VAL A 142 14.36 -7.00 4.61
N ARG A 143 15.38 -6.13 4.64
CA ARG A 143 15.39 -4.89 3.84
C ARG A 143 15.48 -5.21 2.35
N VAL A 144 16.40 -6.10 1.96
CA VAL A 144 16.60 -6.47 0.56
C VAL A 144 15.34 -7.15 0.02
N SER A 145 14.73 -8.07 0.77
CA SER A 145 13.49 -8.73 0.34
C SER A 145 12.35 -7.73 0.16
N ALA A 146 12.18 -6.77 1.07
CA ALA A 146 11.16 -5.73 0.94
C ALA A 146 11.35 -4.91 -0.35
N ILE A 147 12.58 -4.49 -0.67
CA ILE A 147 12.88 -3.76 -1.91
C ILE A 147 12.58 -4.61 -3.14
N VAL A 148 13.02 -5.87 -3.14
CA VAL A 148 12.78 -6.81 -4.25
C VAL A 148 11.28 -7.02 -4.47
N ILE A 149 10.51 -7.23 -3.40
CA ILE A 149 9.06 -7.41 -3.44
C ILE A 149 8.37 -6.17 -3.98
N ALA A 150 8.70 -4.97 -3.47
CA ALA A 150 8.10 -3.72 -3.91
C ALA A 150 8.38 -3.47 -5.41
N THR A 151 9.59 -3.79 -5.87
CA THR A 151 10.00 -3.65 -7.27
C THR A 151 9.29 -4.67 -8.16
N ALA A 152 9.22 -5.94 -7.73
CA ALA A 152 8.54 -7.00 -8.46
C ALA A 152 7.04 -6.69 -8.60
N ALA A 153 6.39 -6.22 -7.54
CA ALA A 153 5.00 -5.81 -7.57
C ALA A 153 4.73 -4.65 -8.53
N ALA A 154 5.59 -3.62 -8.53
CA ALA A 154 5.51 -2.54 -9.49
C ALA A 154 5.66 -3.05 -10.93
N GLY A 155 6.58 -3.99 -11.16
CA GLY A 155 6.77 -4.65 -12.45
C GLY A 155 5.54 -5.44 -12.90
N VAL A 156 4.95 -6.27 -12.03
CA VAL A 156 3.72 -7.03 -12.32
C VAL A 156 2.58 -6.10 -12.71
N LEU A 157 2.37 -5.04 -11.95
CA LEU A 157 1.33 -4.06 -12.23
C LEU A 157 1.57 -3.33 -13.57
N ALA A 158 2.81 -2.93 -13.86
CA ALA A 158 3.17 -2.33 -15.14
C ALA A 158 2.92 -3.28 -16.32
N VAL A 159 3.29 -4.56 -16.20
CA VAL A 159 3.04 -5.58 -17.22
C VAL A 159 1.54 -5.79 -17.44
N LEU A 160 0.74 -5.87 -16.36
CA LEU A 160 -0.71 -6.02 -16.47
C LEU A 160 -1.36 -4.81 -17.16
N ALA A 161 -0.89 -3.60 -16.90
CA ALA A 161 -1.38 -2.41 -17.58
C ALA A 161 -1.03 -2.41 -19.07
N ILE A 162 0.22 -2.74 -19.43
CA ILE A 162 0.66 -2.83 -20.84
C ILE A 162 -0.11 -3.92 -21.57
N TRP A 163 -0.26 -5.10 -20.97
CA TRP A 163 -1.01 -6.21 -21.56
C TRP A 163 -2.46 -5.81 -21.85
N ASN A 164 -3.15 -5.19 -20.89
CA ASN A 164 -4.52 -4.73 -21.11
C ASN A 164 -4.60 -3.64 -22.18
N LEU A 165 -3.64 -2.70 -22.25
CA LEU A 165 -3.59 -1.71 -23.34
C LEU A 165 -3.47 -2.39 -24.72
N THR A 166 -2.60 -3.40 -24.85
CA THR A 166 -2.42 -4.10 -26.14
C THR A 166 -3.65 -4.88 -26.59
N GLN A 167 -4.45 -5.43 -25.67
CA GLN A 167 -5.65 -6.20 -26.01
C GLN A 167 -6.85 -5.34 -26.41
N ASN A 168 -6.89 -4.07 -26.02
CA ASN A 168 -8.02 -3.16 -26.29
C ASN A 168 -7.77 -2.19 -27.45
N VAL A 169 -6.55 -2.15 -28.00
CA VAL A 169 -6.18 -1.32 -29.16
C VAL A 169 -6.12 -2.14 -30.47
N ALA A 170 -6.16 -3.48 -30.37
CA ALA A 170 -6.24 -4.41 -31.49
C ALA A 170 -7.69 -4.82 -31.78
#